data_AF-A0A2T9WKD4-F1
#
_entry.id   AF-A0A2T9WKD4-F1
#
_cell.length_a   1.000
_cell.length_b   1.000
_cell.length_c   1.000
_cell.angle_alpha   90.00
_cell.angle_beta   90.00
_cell.angle_gamma   90.00
#
_symmetry.space_group_name_H-M   'P 1'
#
loop_
_entity.id
_entity.type
_entity.pdbx_description
1 polymer ?
#
loop_
_entity_poly.entity_id
_entity_poly.type
_entity_poly.pdbx_seq_one_letter_code
_entity_poly.pdbx_strand_id
1 'polypeptide(L)'
;MEKIYNEDLKLISKEYDVRTLFNNEFERFIIEERIDPITNFKIRINKSIKSKPRSYGRLYSKKSKCPFCNPEKETPDFEFSKKIYIGDSVLFSNKYPYGKYHAVLVPNYKKHVKSFSQINYLDLYNSFMLIKEFYEKIPEKDYKYIFINLNKGFSAGASQEHLHIQILI
;
A
#
# COMPACT_ATOMS: atom_id res chain seq x y z
N MET A 1 9.96 3.57 -29.42
CA MET A 1 9.16 3.28 -28.22
C MET A 1 7.73 3.07 -28.69
N GLU A 2 7.37 1.83 -29.01
CA GLU A 2 5.99 1.50 -29.35
C GLU A 2 5.11 1.75 -28.14
N LYS A 3 4.07 2.56 -28.34
CA LYS A 3 3.02 2.76 -27.36
C LYS A 3 2.25 1.45 -27.22
N ILE A 4 2.54 0.66 -26.19
CA ILE A 4 1.65 -0.40 -25.73
C ILE A 4 0.46 0.29 -25.03
N TYR A 5 -0.40 0.95 -25.80
CA TYR A 5 -1.77 1.17 -25.38
C TYR A 5 -2.58 0.13 -26.13
N ASN A 6 -2.93 -0.96 -25.44
CA ASN A 6 -3.92 -1.90 -25.94
C ASN A 6 -5.19 -1.12 -26.28
N GLU A 7 -5.54 -1.05 -27.57
CA GLU A 7 -6.84 -0.56 -28.04
C GLU A 7 -8.02 -1.42 -27.49
N ASP A 8 -7.69 -2.54 -26.84
CA ASP A 8 -8.57 -3.53 -26.22
C ASP A 8 -8.93 -3.25 -24.75
N LEU A 9 -8.33 -2.26 -24.08
CA LEU A 9 -8.71 -1.88 -22.71
C LEU A 9 -9.98 -1.00 -22.72
N LYS A 10 -11.12 -1.59 -23.10
CA LYS A 10 -12.41 -0.91 -23.07
C LYS A 10 -13.13 -1.20 -21.76
N LEU A 11 -13.48 -0.13 -21.05
CA LEU A 11 -14.39 -0.23 -19.91
C LEU A 11 -15.77 -0.68 -20.43
N ILE A 12 -16.16 -1.90 -20.09
CA ILE A 12 -17.53 -2.36 -20.35
C ILE A 12 -18.39 -1.86 -19.20
N SER A 13 -19.39 -1.03 -19.48
CA SER A 13 -20.36 -0.57 -18.51
C SER A 13 -21.80 -0.91 -18.92
N LYS A 14 -22.63 -1.24 -17.93
CA LYS A 14 -24.07 -1.42 -18.12
C LYS A 14 -24.82 -0.78 -16.95
N GLU A 15 -25.81 0.04 -17.26
CA GLU A 15 -26.68 0.64 -16.26
C GLU A 15 -27.98 -0.16 -16.10
N TYR A 16 -28.47 -0.22 -14.87
CA TYR A 16 -29.73 -0.85 -14.48
C TYR A 16 -30.54 0.15 -13.66
N ASP A 17 -31.84 0.17 -13.94
CA ASP A 17 -32.82 0.91 -13.17
C ASP A 17 -33.38 -0.01 -12.07
N VAL A 18 -33.12 0.33 -10.81
CA VAL A 18 -33.63 -0.39 -9.65
C VAL A 18 -34.65 0.48 -8.94
N ARG A 19 -35.84 -0.07 -8.70
CA ARG A 19 -36.92 0.61 -7.98
C ARG A 19 -37.16 -0.05 -6.64
N THR A 20 -37.26 0.76 -5.60
CA THR A 20 -37.57 0.32 -4.24
C THR A 20 -38.83 1.02 -3.76
N LEU A 21 -39.72 0.32 -3.09
CA LEU A 21 -40.89 0.94 -2.45
C LEU A 21 -40.51 1.40 -1.04
N PHE A 22 -40.67 2.69 -0.76
CA PHE A 22 -40.45 3.29 0.55
C PHE A 22 -41.52 4.34 0.82
N ASN A 23 -42.17 4.30 1.99
CA ASN A 23 -43.29 5.19 2.35
C ASN A 23 -44.39 5.32 1.27
N ASN A 24 -44.78 4.21 0.64
CA ASN A 24 -45.74 4.15 -0.49
C ASN A 24 -45.30 4.91 -1.75
N GLU A 25 -44.03 5.33 -1.84
CA GLU A 25 -43.44 5.95 -3.03
C GLU A 25 -42.35 5.04 -3.62
N PHE A 26 -42.22 5.07 -4.95
CA PHE A 26 -41.12 4.37 -5.62
C PHE A 26 -39.89 5.26 -5.68
N GLU A 27 -38.86 4.87 -4.96
CA GLU A 27 -37.53 5.46 -5.09
C GLU A 27 -36.76 4.75 -6.22
N ARG A 28 -36.14 5.55 -7.08
CA ARG A 28 -35.39 5.08 -8.25
C ARG A 28 -33.88 5.18 -8.00
N PHE A 29 -33.17 4.11 -8.31
CA PHE A 29 -31.72 4.00 -8.16
C PHE A 29 -31.07 3.55 -9.46
N ILE A 30 -30.07 4.30 -9.92
CA ILE A 30 -29.25 3.90 -11.06
C ILE A 30 -28.04 3.13 -10.53
N ILE A 31 -27.97 1.85 -10.90
CA ILE A 31 -26.86 0.97 -10.60
C ILE A 31 -26.05 0.77 -11.86
N GLU A 32 -24.75 1.03 -11.80
CA GLU A 32 -23.83 0.78 -12.90
C GLU A 32 -22.95 -0.43 -12.58
N GLU A 33 -22.81 -1.35 -13.52
CA GLU A 33 -21.83 -2.44 -13.44
C GLU A 33 -20.70 -2.17 -14.43
N ARG A 34 -19.45 -2.28 -13.97
CA ARG A 34 -18.23 -2.07 -14.76
C ARG A 34 -17.32 -3.28 -14.67
N ILE A 35 -16.58 -3.58 -15.73
CA ILE A 35 -15.48 -4.56 -15.70
C ILE A 35 -14.16 -3.81 -15.84
N ASP A 36 -13.28 -3.93 -14.83
CA ASP A 36 -11.94 -3.35 -14.88
C ASP A 36 -11.07 -4.16 -15.86
N PRO A 37 -10.52 -3.55 -16.92
CA PRO A 37 -9.86 -4.32 -17.97
C PRO A 37 -8.45 -4.80 -17.60
N ILE A 38 -7.89 -4.34 -16.47
CA ILE A 38 -6.58 -4.78 -15.96
C ILE A 38 -6.74 -6.03 -15.09
N THR A 39 -7.75 -6.07 -14.24
CA THR A 39 -8.01 -7.16 -13.28
C THR A 39 -9.11 -8.13 -13.74
N ASN A 40 -9.88 -7.75 -14.76
CA ASN A 40 -11.11 -8.41 -15.20
C ASN A 40 -12.18 -8.53 -14.09
N PHE A 41 -12.08 -7.71 -13.04
CA PHE A 41 -13.04 -7.71 -11.94
C PHE A 41 -14.27 -6.91 -12.28
N LYS A 42 -15.43 -7.50 -11.99
CA LYS A 42 -16.72 -6.84 -12.08
C LYS A 42 -17.00 -6.03 -10.81
N ILE A 43 -17.25 -4.74 -10.97
CA ILE A 43 -17.54 -3.78 -9.90
C ILE A 43 -18.96 -3.25 -10.09
N ARG A 44 -19.67 -3.06 -8.98
CA ARG A 44 -20.99 -2.41 -8.96
C ARG A 44 -20.89 -1.04 -8.30
N ILE A 45 -21.43 -0.03 -8.96
CA ILE A 45 -21.45 1.36 -8.50
C ILE A 45 -22.90 1.77 -8.28
N ASN A 46 -23.24 2.09 -7.03
CA ASN A 46 -24.50 2.73 -6.69
C ASN A 46 -24.24 4.21 -6.39
N LYS A 47 -24.66 5.10 -7.28
CA LYS A 47 -24.43 6.55 -7.15
C LYS A 47 -25.13 7.14 -5.91
N SER A 48 -26.22 6.51 -5.46
CA SER A 48 -27.02 6.97 -4.32
C SER A 48 -26.49 6.52 -2.95
N ILE A 49 -25.44 5.69 -2.87
CA ILE A 49 -24.94 5.16 -1.59
C ILE A 49 -24.36 6.24 -0.64
N LYS A 50 -24.09 7.45 -1.16
CA LYS A 50 -23.56 8.57 -0.37
C LYS A 50 -24.54 9.06 0.70
N SER A 51 -25.84 8.92 0.50
CA SER A 51 -26.87 9.35 1.47
C SER A 51 -27.09 8.35 2.60
N LYS A 52 -26.48 7.15 2.54
CA LYS A 52 -26.65 6.13 3.57
C LYS A 52 -26.04 6.59 4.91
N PRO A 53 -26.82 6.65 6.00
CA PRO A 53 -26.29 7.01 7.32
C PRO A 53 -25.22 6.00 7.76
N ARG A 54 -24.16 6.50 8.41
CA ARG A 54 -23.03 5.70 8.87
C ARG A 54 -22.72 6.01 10.34
N SER A 55 -22.52 4.96 11.12
CA SER A 55 -21.89 5.04 12.44
C SER A 55 -20.38 4.85 12.26
N TYR A 56 -19.57 5.70 12.89
CA TYR A 56 -18.11 5.58 12.85
C TYR A 56 -17.61 4.93 14.15
N GLY A 57 -16.83 3.85 14.03
CA GLY A 57 -16.13 3.25 15.16
C GLY A 57 -14.90 4.08 15.57
N ARG A 58 -14.52 4.02 16.85
CA ARG A 58 -13.25 4.60 17.34
C ARG A 58 -12.14 3.54 17.21
N LEU A 59 -11.04 3.91 16.58
CA LEU A 59 -9.81 3.12 16.59
C LEU A 59 -9.02 3.46 17.86
N TYR A 60 -8.78 2.46 18.69
CA TYR A 60 -7.92 2.59 19.87
C TYR A 60 -6.51 2.14 19.51
N SER A 61 -5.53 3.04 19.62
CA SER A 61 -4.11 2.70 19.53
C SER A 61 -3.45 2.84 20.91
N LYS A 62 -2.67 1.84 21.32
CA LYS A 62 -1.84 1.90 22.52
C LYS A 62 -0.58 2.70 22.18
N LYS A 63 -0.23 3.70 22.99
CA LYS A 63 1.04 4.41 22.82
C LYS A 63 2.20 3.47 23.14
N SER A 64 3.03 3.17 22.14
CA SER A 64 4.31 2.48 22.29
C SER A 64 5.42 3.28 21.62
N LYS A 65 6.67 3.05 22.03
CA LYS A 65 7.83 3.62 21.33
C LYS A 65 7.90 3.02 19.91
N CYS A 66 8.17 3.87 18.92
CA CYS A 66 8.30 3.42 17.54
C CYS A 66 9.62 2.66 17.35
N PRO A 67 9.61 1.40 16.87
CA PRO A 67 10.83 0.65 16.60
C PRO A 67 11.64 1.27 15.44
N PHE A 68 10.97 1.94 14.50
CA PHE A 68 11.61 2.50 13.30
C PHE A 68 12.38 3.80 13.55
N CYS A 69 12.18 4.44 14.71
CA CYS A 69 13.03 5.58 15.12
C CYS A 69 14.39 5.13 15.66
N ASN A 70 14.56 3.85 15.99
CA ASN A 70 15.82 3.28 16.48
C ASN A 70 16.06 1.89 15.86
N PRO A 71 16.17 1.82 14.53
CA PRO A 71 16.19 0.57 13.80
C PRO A 71 17.34 -0.33 14.26
N GLU A 72 18.49 0.23 14.62
CA GLU A 72 19.68 -0.52 15.05
C GLU A 72 19.39 -1.54 16.16
N LYS A 73 18.59 -1.15 17.17
CA LYS A 73 18.30 -1.99 18.35
C LYS A 73 16.96 -2.71 18.25
N GLU A 74 16.02 -2.17 17.51
CA GLU A 74 14.60 -2.59 17.56
C GLU A 74 14.15 -3.39 16.33
N THR A 75 15.01 -3.50 15.30
CA THR A 75 14.68 -4.17 14.02
C THR A 75 15.75 -5.20 13.65
N PRO A 76 15.38 -6.31 12.99
CA PRO A 76 16.32 -7.38 12.68
C PRO A 76 17.23 -7.05 11.50
N ASP A 77 18.40 -7.68 11.45
CA ASP A 77 19.25 -7.70 10.27
C ASP A 77 18.67 -8.69 9.22
N PHE A 78 19.21 -8.68 8.00
CA PHE A 78 18.94 -9.75 7.02
C PHE A 78 19.75 -11.00 7.36
N GLU A 79 19.31 -12.16 6.87
CA GLU A 79 20.10 -13.40 6.98
C GLU A 79 21.44 -13.29 6.22
N PHE A 80 21.45 -12.57 5.10
CA PHE A 80 22.60 -12.43 4.22
C PHE A 80 23.41 -11.13 4.45
N SER A 81 22.92 -10.18 5.25
CA SER A 81 23.64 -8.93 5.54
C SER A 81 23.11 -8.21 6.77
N LYS A 82 23.87 -7.24 7.28
CA LYS A 82 23.33 -6.22 8.18
C LYS A 82 22.26 -5.37 7.47
N LYS A 83 21.47 -4.63 8.25
CA LYS A 83 20.59 -3.56 7.73
C LYS A 83 21.39 -2.62 6.83
N ILE A 84 20.75 -2.10 5.80
CA ILE A 84 21.38 -1.28 4.78
C ILE A 84 20.93 0.17 4.96
N TYR A 85 21.86 1.12 4.89
CA TYR A 85 21.60 2.54 5.09
C TYR A 85 22.08 3.35 3.90
N ILE A 86 21.27 4.30 3.45
CA ILE A 86 21.67 5.35 2.52
C ILE A 86 21.14 6.67 3.06
N GLY A 87 22.06 7.54 3.51
CA GLY A 87 21.69 8.78 4.21
C GLY A 87 20.85 8.50 5.46
N ASP A 88 19.67 9.11 5.53
CA ASP A 88 18.71 8.93 6.63
C ASP A 88 17.69 7.81 6.37
N SER A 89 17.79 7.11 5.23
CA SER A 89 16.93 5.97 4.88
C SER A 89 17.56 4.66 5.35
N VAL A 90 16.74 3.72 5.79
CA VAL A 90 17.19 2.40 6.25
C VAL A 90 16.30 1.30 5.70
N LEU A 91 16.92 0.18 5.35
CA LEU A 91 16.27 -1.04 4.91
C LEU A 91 16.71 -2.20 5.78
N PHE A 92 15.75 -2.98 6.28
CA PHE A 92 15.99 -4.09 7.20
C PHE A 92 14.99 -5.23 6.96
N SER A 93 15.27 -6.42 7.51
CA SER A 93 14.36 -7.57 7.35
C SER A 93 13.06 -7.33 8.12
N ASN A 94 11.94 -7.82 7.62
CA ASN A 94 10.71 -7.80 8.40
C ASN A 94 10.85 -8.77 9.59
N LYS A 95 10.48 -8.33 10.79
CA LYS A 95 10.46 -9.16 12.01
C LYS A 95 9.44 -10.30 11.92
N TYR A 96 8.36 -10.08 11.17
CA TYR A 96 7.30 -11.05 10.94
C TYR A 96 7.15 -11.22 9.42
N PRO A 97 8.10 -11.92 8.76
CA PRO A 97 8.16 -11.97 7.30
C PRO A 97 7.02 -12.84 6.72
N TYR A 98 6.59 -12.51 5.49
CA TYR A 98 5.63 -13.31 4.71
C TYR A 98 6.34 -14.26 3.74
N GLY A 99 7.64 -14.04 3.48
CA GLY A 99 8.49 -14.82 2.60
C GLY A 99 9.96 -14.58 2.93
N LYS A 100 10.84 -15.36 2.30
CA LYS A 100 12.30 -15.34 2.55
C LYS A 100 12.89 -13.94 2.41
N TYR A 101 12.46 -13.19 1.38
CA TYR A 101 12.92 -11.84 1.12
C TYR A 101 11.81 -10.81 1.38
N HIS A 102 11.43 -10.65 2.66
CA HIS A 102 10.50 -9.61 3.09
C HIS A 102 11.26 -8.51 3.84
N ALA A 103 11.39 -7.33 3.24
CA ALA A 103 12.06 -6.18 3.82
C ALA A 103 11.09 -5.05 4.20
N VAL A 104 11.52 -4.23 5.15
CA VAL A 104 10.88 -2.97 5.54
C VAL A 104 11.87 -1.83 5.28
N LEU A 105 11.42 -0.85 4.50
CA LEU A 105 12.13 0.36 4.16
C LEU A 105 11.53 1.54 4.91
N VAL A 106 12.36 2.30 5.62
CA VAL A 106 11.96 3.52 6.32
C VAL A 106 12.67 4.69 5.65
N PRO A 107 11.94 5.60 4.96
CA PRO A 107 12.56 6.69 4.20
C PRO A 107 13.38 7.66 5.04
N ASN A 108 12.97 7.91 6.29
CA ASN A 108 13.75 8.69 7.23
C ASN A 108 13.61 8.07 8.63
N TYR A 109 14.64 7.42 9.16
CA TYR A 109 14.58 6.81 10.50
C TYR A 109 14.89 7.82 11.61
N LYS A 110 15.62 8.90 11.30
CA LYS A 110 16.01 9.94 12.27
C LYS A 110 14.83 10.82 12.69
N LYS A 111 13.82 10.96 11.83
CA LYS A 111 12.58 11.71 12.09
C LYS A 111 11.38 10.78 12.01
N HIS A 112 10.48 10.85 12.99
CA HIS A 112 9.22 10.12 12.94
C HIS A 112 8.26 10.77 11.93
N VAL A 113 8.45 10.46 10.65
CA VAL A 113 7.61 10.92 9.55
C VAL A 113 6.41 9.97 9.37
N LYS A 114 5.24 10.52 9.08
CA LYS A 114 3.96 9.79 8.90
C LYS A 114 3.43 9.89 7.46
N SER A 115 4.02 10.75 6.62
CA SER A 115 3.59 10.98 5.25
C SER A 115 4.72 11.45 4.35
N PHE A 116 4.56 11.22 3.04
CA PHE A 116 5.49 11.68 2.01
C PHE A 116 5.73 13.20 2.02
N SER A 117 4.75 14.00 2.46
CA SER A 117 4.92 15.46 2.60
C SER A 117 5.93 15.87 3.67
N GLN A 118 6.35 14.95 4.54
CA GLN A 118 7.30 15.22 5.63
C GLN A 118 8.71 14.74 5.33
N ILE A 119 8.92 14.08 4.19
CA ILE A 119 10.23 13.69 3.70
C ILE A 119 10.67 14.62 2.57
N ASN A 120 11.97 14.73 2.36
CA ASN A 120 12.54 15.53 1.27
C ASN A 120 12.81 14.66 0.04
N TYR A 121 13.27 15.29 -1.04
CA TYR A 121 13.62 14.60 -2.29
C TYR A 121 14.75 13.57 -2.10
N LEU A 122 15.74 13.87 -1.25
CA LEU A 122 16.88 12.99 -1.00
C LEU A 122 16.45 11.72 -0.23
N ASP A 123 15.54 11.84 0.75
CA ASP A 123 14.95 10.69 1.47
C ASP A 123 14.24 9.75 0.48
N LEU A 124 13.50 10.32 -0.46
CA LEU A 124 12.79 9.54 -1.49
C LEU A 124 13.77 8.89 -2.47
N TYR A 125 14.78 9.62 -2.93
CA TYR A 125 15.83 9.09 -3.80
C TYR A 125 16.57 7.92 -3.13
N ASN A 126 17.04 8.12 -1.90
CA ASN A 126 17.74 7.08 -1.13
C ASN A 126 16.86 5.84 -0.91
N SER A 127 15.55 6.03 -0.69
CA SER A 127 14.59 4.94 -0.58
C SER A 127 14.54 4.08 -1.85
N PHE A 128 14.48 4.69 -3.03
CA PHE A 128 14.52 3.95 -4.29
C PHE A 128 15.87 3.25 -4.52
N MET A 129 16.98 3.89 -4.14
CA MET A 129 18.30 3.26 -4.23
C MET A 129 18.42 2.04 -3.32
N LEU A 130 17.84 2.08 -2.11
CA LEU A 130 17.78 0.92 -1.21
C LEU A 130 16.94 -0.22 -1.79
N ILE A 131 15.82 0.08 -2.47
CA ILE A 131 15.01 -0.95 -3.14
C ILE A 131 15.84 -1.64 -4.23
N LYS A 132 16.56 -0.86 -5.05
CA LYS A 132 17.46 -1.38 -6.08
C LYS A 132 18.55 -2.26 -5.47
N GLU A 133 19.21 -1.79 -4.41
CA GLU A 133 20.28 -2.55 -3.75
C GLU A 133 19.77 -3.88 -3.16
N PHE A 134 18.55 -3.91 -2.61
CA PHE A 134 17.94 -5.13 -2.10
C PHE A 134 17.65 -6.13 -3.21
N TYR A 135 17.06 -5.66 -4.31
CA TYR A 135 16.79 -6.49 -5.49
C TYR A 135 18.07 -7.12 -6.06
N GLU A 136 19.14 -6.33 -6.21
CA GLU A 136 20.41 -6.80 -6.77
C GLU A 136 21.16 -7.80 -5.89
N LYS A 137 20.85 -7.86 -4.59
CA LYS A 137 21.45 -8.85 -3.67
C LYS A 137 20.75 -10.21 -3.71
N ILE A 138 19.56 -10.31 -4.32
CA ILE A 138 18.78 -11.54 -4.32
C ILE A 138 19.07 -12.33 -5.61
N PRO A 139 19.37 -13.63 -5.52
CA PRO A 139 19.58 -14.46 -6.71
C PRO A 139 18.35 -14.46 -7.61
N GLU A 140 18.53 -14.19 -8.91
CA GLU A 140 17.41 -14.13 -9.88
C GLU A 140 16.53 -15.39 -9.90
N LYS A 141 17.13 -16.55 -9.63
CA LYS A 141 16.41 -17.84 -9.56
C LYS A 141 15.41 -17.95 -8.41
N ASP A 142 15.53 -17.09 -7.38
CA ASP A 142 14.73 -17.17 -6.16
C ASP A 142 13.42 -16.36 -6.27
N TYR A 143 13.20 -15.60 -7.36
CA TYR A 143 11.99 -14.79 -7.52
C TYR A 143 11.49 -14.70 -8.96
N LYS A 144 10.24 -14.26 -9.12
CA LYS A 144 9.63 -13.92 -10.40
C LYS A 144 9.09 -12.50 -10.45
N TYR A 145 8.79 -11.94 -9.28
CA TYR A 145 8.15 -10.65 -9.14
C TYR A 145 8.74 -9.93 -7.94
N ILE A 146 8.73 -8.61 -8.01
CA ILE A 146 8.95 -7.73 -6.87
C ILE A 146 7.63 -7.06 -6.53
N PHE A 147 7.26 -7.10 -5.25
CA PHE A 147 6.08 -6.43 -4.73
C PHE A 147 6.51 -5.32 -3.78
N ILE A 148 6.23 -4.08 -4.16
CA ILE A 148 6.52 -2.88 -3.36
C ILE A 148 5.19 -2.29 -2.92
N ASN A 149 4.95 -2.21 -1.62
CA ASN A 149 3.66 -1.81 -1.06
C ASN A 149 3.82 -0.86 0.12
N LEU A 150 2.83 0.02 0.31
CA LEU A 150 2.70 0.88 1.46
C LEU A 150 1.26 0.85 1.97
N ASN A 151 1.10 0.42 3.22
CA ASN A 151 -0.15 0.58 3.96
C ASN A 151 -0.07 1.87 4.78
N LYS A 152 -0.97 2.83 4.52
CA LYS A 152 -1.01 4.10 5.27
C LYS A 152 -2.18 4.15 6.25
N GLY A 153 -1.85 4.12 7.53
CA GLY A 153 -2.81 4.22 8.64
C GLY A 153 -3.47 2.89 9.00
N PHE A 154 -4.04 2.84 10.21
CA PHE A 154 -4.63 1.61 10.77
C PHE A 154 -5.76 1.04 9.91
N SER A 155 -6.56 1.88 9.26
CA SER A 155 -7.64 1.44 8.35
C SER A 155 -7.13 0.73 7.10
N ALA A 156 -5.87 0.97 6.71
CA ALA A 156 -5.18 0.26 5.63
C ALA A 156 -4.35 -0.93 6.13
N GLY A 157 -4.46 -1.30 7.42
CA GLY A 157 -3.70 -2.41 8.01
C GLY A 157 -2.26 -2.05 8.41
N ALA A 158 -1.89 -0.76 8.46
CA ALA A 158 -0.58 -0.37 8.97
C ALA A 158 -0.50 -0.62 10.48
N SER A 159 0.51 -1.37 10.92
CA SER A 159 0.75 -1.62 12.36
C SER A 159 1.60 -0.55 13.03
N GLN A 160 2.30 0.27 12.23
CA GLN A 160 3.14 1.38 12.69
C GLN A 160 2.75 2.67 11.95
N GLU A 161 2.72 3.80 12.68
CA GLU A 161 2.41 5.12 12.09
C GLU A 161 3.58 5.73 11.32
N HIS A 162 4.81 5.34 11.67
CA HIS A 162 6.01 5.81 10.97
C HIS A 162 5.96 5.30 9.53
N LEU A 163 6.06 6.21 8.57
CA LEU A 163 6.06 5.95 7.14
C LEU A 163 7.10 4.88 6.80
N HIS A 164 6.63 3.78 6.23
CA HIS A 164 7.46 2.69 5.78
C HIS A 164 6.84 2.04 4.54
N ILE A 165 7.72 1.41 3.76
CA ILE A 165 7.38 0.66 2.55
C ILE A 165 7.80 -0.78 2.80
N GLN A 166 6.97 -1.74 2.41
CA GLN A 166 7.29 -3.16 2.45
C GLN A 166 7.70 -3.61 1.05
N ILE A 167 8.75 -4.42 0.98
CA ILE A 167 9.25 -5.01 -0.25
C ILE A 167 9.24 -6.51 -0.05
N LEU A 168 8.56 -7.23 -0.92
CA LEU A 168 8.52 -8.69 -0.94
C LEU A 168 9.03 -9.17 -2.30
N ILE A 169 10.01 -10.05 -2.27
CA ILE A 169 10.61 -10.71 -3.43
C ILE A 169 10.48 -12.22 -3.25
#